data_AF-A0A7X8ZAJ2-F1
#
_entry.id   AF-A0A7X8ZAJ2-F1
#
_cell.length_a   1.000
_cell.length_b   1.000
_cell.length_c   1.000
_cell.angle_alpha   90.00
_cell.angle_beta   90.00
_cell.angle_gamma   90.00
#
_symmetry.space_group_name_H-M   'P 1'
#
loop_
_entity.id
_entity.type
_entity.pdbx_description
1 polymer ?
#
loop_
_entity_poly.entity_id
_entity_poly.type
_entity_poly.pdbx_seq_one_letter_code
_entity_poly.pdbx_strand_id
1 'polypeptide(L)'
;MEYNVGTYDVAVVGAGHAGCEAALATSRMGLKTVVFAINLDSIALMACNPSIGGPGKGNMVREIDALGGQMAINVDKSLIQMRMLNTKKGPAVRALRAQLDKRAYSGNMKYTLESQENLDI
;
A
#
# COMPACT_ATOMS: atom_id res chain seq x y z
N MET A 1 -31.45 3.89 13.78
CA MET A 1 -31.39 4.66 12.53
C MET A 1 -30.49 3.85 11.61
N GLU A 2 -31.04 3.23 10.57
CA GLU A 2 -30.24 2.48 9.60
C GLU A 2 -29.63 3.46 8.61
N TYR A 3 -28.32 3.38 8.42
CA TYR A 3 -27.58 4.17 7.45
C TYR A 3 -27.23 3.27 6.26
N ASN A 4 -27.76 3.58 5.08
CA ASN A 4 -27.51 2.83 3.86
C ASN A 4 -26.52 3.62 2.99
N VAL A 5 -25.30 3.09 2.83
CA VAL A 5 -24.19 3.72 2.10
C VAL A 5 -24.31 3.50 0.58
N GLY A 6 -25.32 2.75 0.13
CA GLY A 6 -25.50 2.36 -1.27
C GLY A 6 -25.08 0.92 -1.54
N THR A 7 -25.02 0.57 -2.82
CA THR A 7 -24.65 -0.78 -3.30
C THR A 7 -23.24 -0.75 -3.87
N TYR A 8 -22.38 -1.61 -3.33
CA TYR A 8 -20.99 -1.80 -3.75
C TYR A 8 -20.79 -3.25 -4.22
N ASP A 9 -19.88 -3.43 -5.17
CA ASP A 9 -19.45 -4.75 -5.62
C ASP A 9 -18.49 -5.39 -4.62
N VAL A 10 -17.64 -4.55 -4.00
CA VAL A 10 -16.62 -4.98 -3.03
C VAL A 10 -16.61 -4.09 -1.80
N ALA A 11 -16.62 -4.70 -0.62
CA ALA A 11 -16.40 -4.04 0.65
C ALA A 11 -15.11 -4.56 1.30
N VAL A 12 -14.13 -3.67 1.49
CA VAL A 12 -12.86 -3.99 2.15
C VAL A 12 -12.91 -3.48 3.59
N VAL A 13 -12.80 -4.39 4.56
CA VAL A 13 -12.82 -4.02 5.98
C VAL A 13 -11.39 -3.84 6.49
N GLY A 14 -10.98 -2.59 6.68
CA GLY A 14 -9.70 -2.20 7.26
C GLY A 14 -8.71 -1.64 6.24
N ALA A 15 -8.41 -0.34 6.33
CA ALA A 15 -7.44 0.35 5.48
C ALA A 15 -5.96 0.20 5.92
N GLY A 16 -5.56 -1.02 6.28
CA GLY A 16 -4.14 -1.37 6.47
C GLY A 16 -3.42 -1.58 5.15
N HIS A 17 -2.14 -2.00 5.16
CA HIS A 17 -1.37 -2.23 3.93
C HIS A 17 -2.08 -3.18 2.94
N ALA A 18 -2.60 -4.30 3.43
CA ALA A 18 -3.33 -5.26 2.60
C ALA A 18 -4.67 -4.71 2.10
N GLY A 19 -5.41 -4.00 2.95
CA GLY A 19 -6.69 -3.40 2.56
C GLY A 19 -6.54 -2.29 1.53
N CYS A 20 -5.48 -1.48 1.61
CA CYS A 20 -5.16 -0.48 0.60
C CYS A 20 -4.92 -1.14 -0.77
N GLU A 21 -4.09 -2.18 -0.84
CA GLU A 21 -3.85 -2.90 -2.10
C GLU A 21 -5.11 -3.59 -2.64
N ALA A 22 -5.90 -4.21 -1.77
CA ALA A 22 -7.15 -4.86 -2.17
C ALA A 22 -8.15 -3.83 -2.73
N ALA A 23 -8.34 -2.71 -2.04
CA ALA A 23 -9.27 -1.66 -2.44
C ALA A 23 -8.84 -0.98 -3.75
N LEU A 24 -7.54 -0.70 -3.91
CA LEU A 24 -7.00 -0.16 -5.16
C LEU A 24 -7.11 -1.16 -6.31
N ALA A 25 -6.83 -2.45 -6.06
CA ALA A 25 -6.95 -3.47 -7.10
C ALA A 25 -8.38 -3.58 -7.63
N THR A 26 -9.38 -3.70 -6.75
CA THR A 26 -10.77 -3.88 -7.19
C THR A 26 -11.35 -2.63 -7.83
N SER A 27 -11.04 -1.43 -7.30
CA SER A 27 -11.47 -0.17 -7.91
C SER A 27 -10.84 0.08 -9.28
N ARG A 28 -9.54 -0.23 -9.46
CA ARG A 28 -8.85 -0.15 -10.77
C ARG A 28 -9.35 -1.16 -11.79
N MET A 29 -9.94 -2.27 -11.33
CA MET A 29 -10.65 -3.22 -12.19
C MET A 29 -12.05 -2.73 -12.61
N GLY A 30 -12.48 -1.54 -12.15
CA GLY A 30 -13.76 -0.92 -12.48
C GLY A 30 -14.91 -1.31 -11.57
N LEU A 31 -14.65 -2.00 -10.46
CA LEU A 31 -15.67 -2.41 -9.48
C LEU A 31 -15.91 -1.28 -8.47
N LYS A 32 -17.18 -0.98 -8.16
CA LYS A 32 -17.52 -0.05 -7.09
C LYS A 32 -17.07 -0.63 -5.77
N THR A 33 -16.04 -0.03 -5.20
CA THR A 33 -15.38 -0.50 -3.99
C THR A 33 -15.57 0.50 -2.86
N VAL A 34 -15.85 0.01 -1.66
CA VAL A 34 -15.77 0.79 -0.41
C VAL A 34 -14.70 0.20 0.49
N VAL A 35 -13.84 1.02 1.08
CA VAL A 35 -12.85 0.58 2.07
C VAL A 35 -13.07 1.26 3.42
N PHE A 36 -13.36 0.47 4.44
CA PHE A 36 -13.61 1.00 5.77
C PHE A 36 -12.32 1.15 6.57
N ALA A 37 -12.19 2.28 7.26
CA ALA A 37 -11.13 2.52 8.24
C ALA A 37 -11.74 2.92 9.59
N ILE A 38 -11.16 2.41 10.68
CA ILE A 38 -11.52 2.87 12.04
C ILE A 38 -11.06 4.33 12.24
N ASN A 39 -9.92 4.68 11.65
CA ASN A 39 -9.36 6.02 11.66
C ASN A 39 -8.65 6.30 10.33
N LEU A 40 -9.09 7.34 9.62
CA LEU A 40 -8.50 7.76 8.34
C LEU A 40 -7.03 8.20 8.48
N ASP A 41 -6.62 8.70 9.65
CA ASP A 41 -5.23 9.09 9.90
C ASP A 41 -4.31 7.88 10.14
N SER A 42 -4.87 6.68 10.23
CA SER A 42 -4.13 5.42 10.42
C SER A 42 -4.06 4.58 9.14
N ILE A 43 -4.47 5.11 8.00
CA ILE A 43 -4.37 4.43 6.70
C ILE A 43 -2.92 4.06 6.41
N ALA A 44 -2.69 2.77 6.12
CA ALA A 44 -1.37 2.18 5.88
C ALA A 44 -0.28 2.59 6.90
N LEU A 45 -0.67 2.71 8.17
CA LEU A 45 0.26 3.05 9.25
C LEU A 45 1.41 2.03 9.36
N MET A 46 2.65 2.52 9.33
CA MET A 46 3.85 1.71 9.56
C MET A 46 4.08 1.44 11.06
N ALA A 47 3.28 0.54 11.65
CA ALA A 47 3.26 0.30 13.09
C ALA A 47 4.60 -0.19 13.68
N CYS A 48 5.31 -1.08 12.99
CA CYS A 48 6.54 -1.68 13.50
C CYS A 48 7.76 -0.79 13.25
N ASN A 49 8.30 -0.81 12.03
CA ASN A 49 9.52 -0.08 11.67
C ASN A 49 9.29 0.83 10.45
N PRO A 50 10.08 1.91 10.29
CA PRO A 50 9.97 2.81 9.14
C PRO A 50 10.66 2.24 7.90
N SER A 51 10.49 0.95 7.59
CA SER A 51 11.18 0.33 6.45
C SER A 51 10.32 -0.66 5.67
N ILE A 52 10.45 -0.65 4.34
CA ILE A 52 9.86 -1.64 3.43
C ILE A 52 10.96 -2.35 2.63
N GLY A 53 10.73 -3.62 2.32
CA GLY A 53 11.68 -4.48 1.62
C GLY A 53 12.61 -5.24 2.56
N GLY A 54 13.79 -5.61 2.05
CA GLY A 54 14.70 -6.59 2.65
C GLY A 54 14.56 -7.98 2.05
N PRO A 55 15.32 -8.99 2.52
CA PRO A 55 15.27 -10.34 1.95
C PRO A 55 13.84 -10.89 1.94
N GLY A 56 13.39 -11.41 0.81
CA GLY A 56 12.01 -11.88 0.58
C GLY A 56 11.01 -10.73 0.41
N LYS A 57 10.96 -9.79 1.35
CA LYS A 57 10.02 -8.65 1.32
C LYS A 57 10.25 -7.72 0.12
N GLY A 58 11.49 -7.51 -0.28
CA GLY A 58 11.84 -6.67 -1.43
C GLY A 58 11.37 -7.27 -2.75
N ASN A 59 11.41 -8.60 -2.88
CA ASN A 59 10.84 -9.32 -4.02
C ASN A 59 9.32 -9.17 -4.04
N MET A 60 8.65 -9.42 -2.90
CA MET A 60 7.20 -9.25 -2.78
C MET A 60 6.73 -7.83 -3.14
N VAL A 61 7.45 -6.80 -2.70
CA VAL A 61 7.13 -5.40 -3.07
C VAL A 61 7.25 -5.18 -4.58
N ARG A 62 8.25 -5.77 -5.23
CA ARG A 62 8.43 -5.69 -6.70
C ARG A 62 7.42 -6.53 -7.47
N GLU A 63 6.96 -7.64 -6.91
CA GLU A 63 5.88 -8.44 -7.48
C GLU A 63 4.56 -7.67 -7.41
N ILE A 64 4.26 -7.03 -6.28
CA ILE A 64 3.10 -6.12 -6.13
C ILE A 64 3.17 -4.99 -7.18
N ASP A 65 4.33 -4.35 -7.32
CA ASP A 65 4.59 -3.30 -8.33
C ASP A 65 4.30 -3.80 -9.76
N ALA A 66 4.84 -4.97 -10.12
CA ALA A 66 4.64 -5.57 -11.45
C ALA A 66 3.16 -5.91 -11.73
N LEU A 67 2.37 -6.19 -10.70
CA LEU A 67 0.93 -6.42 -10.81
C LEU A 67 0.10 -5.12 -10.82
N GLY A 68 0.74 -3.95 -10.74
CA GLY A 68 0.06 -2.64 -10.71
C GLY A 68 -0.41 -2.21 -9.32
N GLY A 69 0.12 -2.83 -8.26
CA GLY A 69 -0.11 -2.43 -6.88
C GLY A 69 0.60 -1.12 -6.51
N GLN A 70 0.26 -0.57 -5.35
CA GLN A 70 0.64 0.80 -5.00
C GLN A 70 1.88 0.90 -4.09
N MET A 71 2.22 -0.17 -3.38
CA MET A 71 3.22 -0.17 -2.33
C MET A 71 4.58 0.36 -2.80
N ALA A 72 5.08 -0.10 -3.96
CA ALA A 72 6.38 0.34 -4.47
C ALA A 72 6.40 1.82 -4.86
N ILE A 73 5.34 2.29 -5.53
CA ILE A 73 5.18 3.71 -5.89
C ILE A 73 5.14 4.58 -4.62
N ASN A 74 4.42 4.12 -3.59
CA ASN A 74 4.32 4.84 -2.32
C ASN A 74 5.63 4.85 -1.54
N VAL A 75 6.39 3.74 -1.59
CA VAL A 75 7.76 3.63 -1.07
C VAL A 75 8.66 4.69 -1.70
N ASP A 76 8.63 4.82 -3.03
CA ASP A 76 9.49 5.77 -3.75
C ASP A 76 9.16 7.23 -3.41
N LYS A 77 7.87 7.56 -3.23
CA LYS A 77 7.42 8.91 -2.83
C LYS A 77 7.80 9.31 -1.39
N SER A 78 8.05 8.33 -0.52
CA SER A 78 8.31 8.54 0.91
C SER A 78 9.72 8.14 1.34
N LEU A 79 10.60 7.92 0.36
CA LEU A 79 11.94 7.39 0.54
C LEU A 79 12.88 8.39 1.22
N ILE A 80 13.54 7.96 2.29
CA ILE A 80 14.67 8.68 2.91
C ILE A 80 15.99 8.06 2.44
N GLN A 81 16.06 6.72 2.44
CA GLN A 81 17.26 5.98 2.05
C GLN A 81 16.89 4.63 1.45
N MET A 82 17.55 4.23 0.36
CA MET A 82 17.47 2.87 -0.18
C MET A 82 18.84 2.19 -0.17
N ARG A 83 18.86 0.88 0.07
CA ARG A 83 20.05 0.04 -0.10
C ARG A 83 19.70 -1.28 -0.76
N MET A 84 20.58 -1.75 -1.63
CA MET A 84 20.59 -3.15 -2.07
C MET A 84 21.30 -3.99 -1.01
N LEU A 85 20.63 -5.03 -0.53
CA LEU A 85 21.21 -6.02 0.40
C LEU A 85 21.78 -7.20 -0.38
N ASN A 86 22.69 -7.95 0.26
CA ASN A 86 23.36 -9.12 -0.33
C ASN A 86 24.10 -8.83 -1.65
N THR A 87 24.70 -7.64 -1.81
CA THR A 87 25.39 -7.22 -3.05
C THR A 87 26.55 -8.13 -3.46
N LYS A 88 27.23 -8.76 -2.48
CA LYS A 88 28.31 -9.74 -2.72
C LYS A 88 27.80 -11.14 -3.11
N LYS A 89 26.49 -11.39 -3.07
CA LYS A 89 25.87 -12.67 -3.44
C LYS A 89 25.21 -12.58 -4.82
N GLY A 90 24.82 -13.74 -5.36
CA GLY A 90 24.17 -13.85 -6.66
C GLY A 90 22.82 -13.10 -6.73
N PRO A 91 22.35 -12.74 -7.94
CA PRO A 91 21.15 -11.91 -8.13
C PRO A 91 19.89 -12.46 -7.44
N ALA A 92 19.73 -13.79 -7.39
CA ALA A 92 18.57 -14.45 -6.80
C ALA A 92 18.32 -14.12 -5.33
N VAL A 93 19.34 -13.70 -4.58
CA VAL A 93 19.23 -13.37 -3.14
C VAL A 93 19.44 -11.88 -2.85
N ARG A 94 19.59 -11.05 -3.88
CA ARG A 94 19.65 -9.59 -3.73
C ARG A 94 18.26 -9.04 -3.46
N ALA A 95 18.17 -8.07 -2.55
CA ALA A 95 16.89 -7.48 -2.20
C ALA A 95 17.05 -6.01 -1.85
N LEU A 96 16.15 -5.17 -2.37
CA LEU A 96 16.07 -3.77 -2.01
C LEU A 96 15.42 -3.60 -0.65
N ARG A 97 15.95 -2.66 0.14
CA ARG A 97 15.36 -2.22 1.41
C ARG A 97 15.38 -0.71 1.47
N ALA A 98 14.23 -0.12 1.76
CA ALA A 98 14.01 1.31 1.90
C ALA A 98 13.72 1.68 3.36
N GLN A 99 14.26 2.81 3.81
CA GLN A 99 13.85 3.53 5.02
C GLN A 99 12.98 4.71 4.58
N LEU A 100 11.85 4.91 5.25
CA LEU A 100 10.79 5.81 4.82
C LEU A 100 10.40 6.79 5.92
N ASP A 101 9.89 7.95 5.51
CA ASP A 101 9.13 8.80 6.41
C ASP A 101 7.74 8.17 6.63
N LYS A 102 7.43 7.79 7.87
CA LYS A 102 6.16 7.12 8.22
C LYS A 102 4.93 7.99 7.94
N ARG A 103 5.03 9.30 8.19
CA ARG A 103 3.92 10.23 8.00
C ARG A 103 3.69 10.47 6.53
N ALA A 104 4.77 10.67 5.76
CA ALA A 104 4.67 10.80 4.32
C ALA A 104 4.07 9.54 3.69
N TYR A 105 4.49 8.34 4.13
CA TYR A 105 3.97 7.08 3.57
C TYR A 105 2.46 6.92 3.80
N SER A 106 2.01 7.14 5.04
CA SER A 106 0.58 7.05 5.38
C SER A 106 -0.24 8.14 4.67
N GLY A 107 0.25 9.39 4.65
CA GLY A 107 -0.44 10.50 3.97
C GLY A 107 -0.54 10.31 2.46
N ASN A 108 0.53 9.86 1.80
CA ASN A 108 0.53 9.58 0.37
C ASN A 108 -0.41 8.42 0.00
N MET A 109 -0.50 7.39 0.86
CA MET A 109 -1.45 6.29 0.63
C MET A 109 -2.89 6.77 0.79
N LYS A 110 -3.20 7.54 1.85
CA LYS A 110 -4.51 8.16 2.04
C LYS A 110 -4.92 8.99 0.82
N TYR A 111 -4.06 9.90 0.38
CA TYR A 111 -4.29 10.71 -0.82
C TYR A 111 -4.54 9.85 -2.06
N THR A 112 -3.79 8.75 -2.22
CA THR A 112 -3.97 7.84 -3.35
C THR A 112 -5.33 7.16 -3.32
N LEU A 113 -5.78 6.68 -2.16
CA LEU A 113 -7.11 6.09 -2.03
C LEU A 113 -8.20 7.14 -2.30
N GLU A 114 -8.08 8.34 -1.73
CA GLU A 114 -9.06 9.44 -1.88
C GLU A 114 -9.18 9.94 -3.33
N SER A 115 -8.12 9.74 -4.13
CA SER A 115 -8.07 10.16 -5.53
C SER A 115 -8.41 9.04 -6.51
N GLN A 116 -8.65 7.81 -6.04
CA GLN A 116 -8.89 6.66 -6.91
C GLN A 116 -10.36 6.62 -7.34
N GLU A 117 -10.60 6.61 -8.65
CA GLU A 117 -11.93 6.40 -9.21
C GLU A 117 -12.49 5.02 -8.80
N ASN A 118 -13.80 4.95 -8.59
CA ASN A 118 -14.54 3.77 -8.12
C ASN A 118 -14.18 3.29 -6.71
N LEU A 119 -13.54 4.15 -5.90
CA LEU A 119 -13.21 3.87 -4.51
C LEU A 119 -13.77 4.94 -3.56
N ASP A 120 -14.64 4.51 -2.65
CA ASP A 120 -15.08 5.30 -1.52
C ASP A 120 -14.38 4.83 -0.22
N ILE A 121 -14.16 5.75 0.73
CA ILE A 121 -13.47 5.51 2.01
C ILE A 121 -14.34 5.96 3.19
#